data_AF-A0A6G8PSQ2-F1
#
_entry.id   AF-A0A6G8PSQ2-F1
#
_cell.length_a   1.000
_cell.length_b   1.000
_cell.length_c   1.000
_cell.angle_alpha   90.00
_cell.angle_beta   90.00
_cell.angle_gamma   90.00
#
_symmetry.space_group_name_H-M   'P 1'
#
loop_
_entity.id
_entity.type
_entity.pdbx_description
1 polymer ?
#
loop_
_entity_poly.entity_id
_entity_poly.type
_entity_poly.pdbx_seq_one_letter_code
_entity_poly.pdbx_strand_id
1 'polypeptide(L)'
;MRPVGSFRKFLERPPGTLFEEVKEDPHARPKGPLFSRRVFWALLIVFGISLMLAMDWFGLLLLNAPGVFQQMGTLNTLRVTAVLMGGIAVPSALLMLHYGRLYTYTSEENVFFSITFSLSFLLGSPCALVGAFG
;
A
#
# COMPACT_ATOMS: atom_id res chain seq x y z
N MET A 1 70.91 -1.52 -13.88
CA MET A 1 70.51 -0.10 -13.73
C MET A 1 69.22 0.13 -14.50
N ARG A 2 68.14 0.56 -13.81
CA ARG A 2 66.93 1.21 -14.39
C ARG A 2 67.07 2.73 -14.13
N PRO A 3 66.42 3.59 -14.94
CA PRO A 3 65.06 4.06 -14.60
C PRO A 3 64.17 4.16 -15.87
N VAL A 4 62.97 3.57 -15.96
CA VAL A 4 61.66 4.00 -15.41
C VAL A 4 61.44 5.51 -15.43
N GLY A 5 60.75 6.00 -16.47
CA GLY A 5 60.14 7.33 -16.48
C GLY A 5 58.71 7.25 -17.04
N SER A 6 57.77 8.09 -16.64
CA SER A 6 57.65 8.98 -15.49
C SER A 6 56.17 9.35 -15.38
N PHE A 7 55.66 9.35 -14.15
CA PHE A 7 54.27 9.37 -13.66
C PHE A 7 53.39 10.59 -14.02
N ARG A 8 53.64 11.29 -15.13
CA ARG A 8 53.03 12.61 -15.39
C ARG A 8 51.55 12.63 -15.79
N LYS A 9 50.87 11.48 -15.95
CA LYS A 9 49.41 11.42 -16.20
C LYS A 9 48.55 11.20 -14.95
N PHE A 10 49.15 11.12 -13.76
CA PHE A 10 48.41 10.94 -12.50
C PHE A 10 48.13 12.25 -11.75
N LEU A 11 48.65 13.39 -12.23
CA LEU A 11 48.70 14.65 -11.48
C LEU A 11 47.62 15.68 -11.84
N GLU A 12 46.60 15.30 -12.63
CA GLU A 12 45.48 16.19 -13.01
C GLU A 12 44.11 15.55 -12.70
N ARG A 13 43.98 14.91 -11.54
CA ARG A 13 42.65 14.70 -10.94
C ARG A 13 42.62 15.32 -9.55
N PRO A 14 41.63 16.19 -9.27
CA PRO A 14 41.51 16.87 -7.99
C PRO A 14 41.38 15.85 -6.86
N PRO A 15 41.91 16.14 -5.67
CA PRO A 15 41.91 15.20 -4.56
C PRO A 15 40.47 14.93 -4.13
N GLY A 16 40.09 13.65 -4.15
CA GLY A 16 38.83 13.20 -3.59
C GLY A 16 38.74 13.63 -2.13
N THR A 17 37.72 14.42 -1.82
CA THR A 17 37.31 14.66 -0.44
C THR A 17 36.78 13.35 0.13
N LEU A 18 37.70 12.60 0.75
CA LEU A 18 37.50 11.40 1.57
C LEU A 18 36.68 11.67 2.86
N PHE A 19 35.83 12.70 2.88
CA PHE A 19 35.10 13.16 4.07
C PHE A 19 33.77 13.85 3.74
N GLU A 20 33.04 13.37 2.74
CA GLU A 20 31.59 13.28 2.95
C GLU A 20 31.35 11.83 3.34
N GLU A 21 31.46 11.58 4.65
CA GLU A 21 30.73 10.48 5.26
C GLU A 21 29.32 10.58 4.69
N VAL A 22 29.00 9.69 3.75
CA VAL A 22 27.64 9.19 3.64
C VAL A 22 27.39 8.66 5.04
N LYS A 23 26.83 9.50 5.90
CA LYS A 23 26.06 9.06 7.06
C LYS A 23 24.97 8.22 6.45
N GLU A 24 25.30 6.95 6.21
CA GLU A 24 24.33 5.89 6.23
C GLU A 24 23.73 5.99 7.62
N ASP A 25 22.61 6.72 7.68
CA ASP A 25 21.74 6.71 8.83
C ASP A 25 21.54 5.22 9.18
N PRO A 26 21.92 4.76 10.38
CA PRO A 26 21.66 3.38 10.79
C PRO A 26 20.15 3.07 10.83
N HIS A 27 19.33 4.12 10.70
CA HIS A 27 17.88 4.10 10.58
C HIS A 27 17.37 4.21 9.13
N ALA A 28 18.23 4.16 8.12
CA ALA A 28 17.83 4.20 6.72
C ALA A 28 16.99 2.94 6.40
N ARG A 29 15.67 3.12 6.43
CA ARG A 29 14.68 2.09 6.09
C ARG A 29 15.08 1.47 4.74
N PRO A 30 15.14 0.14 4.61
CA PRO A 30 15.65 -0.51 3.40
C PRO A 30 14.87 -0.05 2.16
N LYS A 31 15.53 0.76 1.33
CA LYS A 31 14.99 1.36 0.10
C LYS A 31 14.89 0.27 -0.98
N GLY A 32 13.75 -0.38 -1.05
CA GLY A 32 13.46 -1.38 -2.08
C GLY A 32 11.99 -1.78 -2.09
N PRO A 33 11.45 -2.19 -3.25
CA PRO A 33 10.06 -2.59 -3.37
C PRO A 33 9.79 -3.81 -2.48
N LEU A 34 8.77 -3.71 -1.61
CA LEU A 34 8.38 -4.83 -0.73
C LEU A 34 7.86 -6.02 -1.54
N PHE A 35 7.20 -5.74 -2.66
CA PHE A 35 6.54 -6.73 -3.50
C PHE A 35 7.16 -6.74 -4.89
N SER A 36 7.17 -7.92 -5.52
CA SER A 36 7.51 -8.01 -6.94
C SER A 36 6.46 -7.26 -7.78
N ARG A 37 6.86 -6.79 -8.96
CA ARG A 37 5.98 -6.05 -9.87
C ARG A 37 4.67 -6.80 -10.16
N ARG A 38 4.71 -8.13 -10.23
CA ARG A 38 3.51 -8.97 -10.46
C ARG A 38 2.54 -8.93 -9.28
N VAL A 39 3.06 -9.05 -8.05
CA VAL A 39 2.25 -9.01 -6.84
C VAL A 39 1.63 -7.63 -6.65
N PHE A 40 2.38 -6.57 -6.97
CA PHE A 40 1.86 -5.20 -6.96
C PHE A 40 0.66 -5.04 -7.91
N TRP A 41 0.78 -5.50 -9.15
CA TRP A 41 -0.34 -5.46 -10.11
C TRP A 41 -1.52 -6.31 -9.65
N ALA A 42 -1.28 -7.50 -9.10
CA ALA A 42 -2.33 -8.34 -8.54
C ALA A 42 -3.09 -7.63 -7.41
N LEU A 43 -2.37 -6.96 -6.50
CA LEU A 43 -2.98 -6.16 -5.42
C LEU A 43 -3.84 -5.02 -5.95
N LEU A 44 -3.37 -4.31 -6.99
CA LEU A 44 -4.14 -3.24 -7.63
C LEU A 44 -5.40 -3.78 -8.32
N ILE A 45 -5.31 -4.92 -8.99
CA ILE A 45 -6.46 -5.56 -9.65
C ILE A 45 -7.48 -5.99 -8.59
N VAL A 46 -7.04 -6.66 -7.52
CA VAL A 46 -7.92 -7.07 -6.42
C VAL A 46 -8.57 -5.84 -5.77
N PHE A 47 -7.79 -4.78 -5.50
CA PHE A 47 -8.30 -3.53 -4.97
C PHE A 47 -9.37 -2.90 -5.88
N GLY A 48 -9.11 -2.83 -7.19
CA GLY A 48 -10.04 -2.29 -8.17
C GLY A 48 -11.33 -3.08 -8.27
N ILE A 49 -11.25 -4.42 -8.28
CA ILE A 49 -12.42 -5.30 -8.29
C ILE A 49 -13.24 -5.12 -6.99
N SER A 50 -12.58 -5.11 -5.84
CA SER A 50 -13.24 -4.89 -4.56
C SER A 50 -13.95 -3.53 -4.49
N LEU A 51 -13.33 -2.47 -5.04
CA LEU A 51 -13.95 -1.14 -5.12
C LEU A 51 -15.17 -1.14 -6.03
N MET A 52 -15.08 -1.75 -7.21
CA MET A 52 -16.21 -1.86 -8.14
C MET A 52 -17.39 -2.58 -7.46
N LEU A 53 -17.14 -3.74 -6.85
CA LEU A 53 -18.16 -4.50 -6.14
C LEU A 53 -18.75 -3.75 -4.95
N ALA A 54 -17.93 -2.98 -4.22
CA ALA A 54 -18.42 -2.14 -3.13
C ALA A 54 -19.31 -1.01 -3.63
N MET A 55 -18.97 -0.36 -4.75
CA MET A 55 -19.80 0.67 -5.37
C MET A 55 -21.14 0.09 -5.82
N ASP A 56 -21.13 -1.07 -6.48
CA ASP A 56 -22.36 -1.75 -6.90
C ASP A 56 -23.22 -2.14 -5.68
N TRP A 57 -22.59 -2.67 -4.62
CA TRP A 57 -23.28 -3.06 -3.39
C TRP A 57 -23.90 -1.86 -2.66
N PHE A 58 -23.15 -0.78 -2.45
CA PHE A 58 -23.69 0.43 -1.84
C PHE A 58 -24.73 1.10 -2.73
N GLY A 59 -24.56 1.09 -4.05
CA GLY A 59 -25.57 1.55 -4.99
C GLY A 59 -26.87 0.76 -4.84
N LEU A 60 -26.79 -0.56 -4.72
CA LEU A 60 -27.94 -1.43 -4.51
C LEU A 60 -28.62 -1.17 -3.15
N LEU A 61 -27.85 -0.98 -2.08
CA LEU A 61 -28.39 -0.59 -0.77
C LEU A 61 -29.07 0.79 -0.80
N LEU A 62 -28.49 1.77 -1.50
CA LEU A 62 -29.06 3.11 -1.61
C LEU A 62 -30.36 3.12 -2.42
N LEU A 63 -30.43 2.31 -3.49
CA LEU A 63 -31.61 2.25 -4.36
C LEU A 63 -32.70 1.32 -3.83
N ASN A 64 -32.35 0.25 -3.12
CA ASN A 64 -33.30 -0.77 -2.70
C ASN A 64 -32.91 -1.48 -1.39
N ALA A 65 -32.57 -0.72 -0.34
CA ALA A 65 -32.35 -1.28 1.00
C ALA A 65 -33.48 -2.21 1.49
N PRO A 66 -34.78 -1.88 1.36
CA PRO A 66 -35.85 -2.74 1.87
C PRO A 66 -35.86 -4.12 1.19
N GLY A 67 -35.65 -4.16 -0.13
CA GLY A 67 -35.58 -5.41 -0.88
C GLY A 67 -34.39 -6.27 -0.46
N VAL A 68 -33.22 -5.66 -0.24
CA VAL A 68 -32.03 -6.38 0.25
C VAL A 68 -32.28 -6.99 1.62
N PHE A 69 -32.81 -6.23 2.56
CA PHE A 69 -33.06 -6.72 3.90
C PHE A 69 -34.15 -7.81 3.94
N GLN A 70 -35.17 -7.72 3.09
CA GLN A 70 -36.19 -8.76 2.98
C GLN A 70 -35.64 -10.06 2.37
N GLN A 71 -34.77 -9.96 1.36
CA GLN A 71 -34.29 -11.13 0.62
C GLN A 71 -33.08 -11.81 1.28
N MET A 72 -32.11 -11.02 1.78
CA MET A 72 -30.88 -11.56 2.38
C MET A 72 -30.92 -11.59 3.91
N GLY A 73 -31.70 -10.72 4.54
CA GLY A 73 -31.68 -10.53 5.99
C GLY A 73 -30.49 -9.68 6.47
N THR A 74 -30.69 -8.96 7.56
CA THR A 74 -29.73 -7.97 8.10
C THR A 74 -28.34 -8.56 8.37
N LEU A 75 -28.27 -9.78 8.92
CA LEU A 75 -26.98 -10.43 9.24
C LEU A 75 -26.16 -10.75 7.98
N ASN A 76 -26.80 -11.26 6.92
CA ASN A 76 -26.08 -11.55 5.68
C ASN A 76 -25.65 -10.26 4.98
N THR A 77 -26.48 -9.22 5.00
CA THR A 77 -26.12 -7.89 4.49
C THR A 77 -24.87 -7.35 5.19
N LEU A 78 -24.77 -7.51 6.52
CA LEU A 78 -23.59 -7.12 7.29
C LEU A 78 -22.36 -7.95 6.95
N ARG A 79 -22.51 -9.28 6.77
CA ARG A 79 -21.40 -10.16 6.36
C ARG A 79 -20.86 -9.80 4.99
N VAL A 80 -21.73 -9.56 4.00
CA VAL A 80 -21.33 -9.11 2.66
C VAL A 80 -20.59 -7.77 2.74
N THR A 81 -21.12 -6.84 3.52
CA THR A 81 -20.49 -5.52 3.72
C THR A 81 -19.11 -5.67 4.36
N ALA A 82 -18.96 -6.53 5.37
CA ALA A 82 -17.68 -6.82 6.01
C ALA A 82 -16.66 -7.42 5.04
N VAL A 83 -17.08 -8.37 4.19
CA VAL A 83 -16.22 -9.00 3.17
C VAL A 83 -15.76 -7.97 2.15
N LEU A 84 -16.65 -7.13 1.64
CA LEU A 84 -16.31 -6.09 0.67
C LEU A 84 -15.36 -5.05 1.26
N MET A 85 -15.61 -4.59 2.49
CA MET A 85 -14.73 -3.65 3.19
C MET A 85 -13.36 -4.27 3.49
N GLY A 86 -13.32 -5.56 3.88
CA GLY A 86 -12.07 -6.30 4.05
C GLY A 86 -11.29 -6.43 2.74
N GLY A 87 -12.00 -6.71 1.63
CA GLY A 87 -11.44 -6.78 0.28
C GLY A 87 -10.82 -5.48 -0.22
N ILE A 88 -11.19 -4.33 0.36
CA ILE A 88 -10.56 -3.03 0.10
C ILE A 88 -9.45 -2.74 1.12
N ALA A 89 -9.72 -2.96 2.40
CA ALA A 89 -8.80 -2.63 3.49
C ALA A 89 -7.50 -3.44 3.41
N VAL A 90 -7.57 -4.74 3.13
CA VAL A 90 -6.39 -5.62 3.05
C VAL A 90 -5.42 -5.18 1.95
N PRO A 91 -5.82 -5.06 0.67
CA PRO A 91 -4.89 -4.59 -0.36
C PRO A 91 -4.43 -3.15 -0.12
N SER A 92 -5.28 -2.27 0.46
CA SER A 92 -4.86 -0.90 0.83
C SER A 92 -3.75 -0.91 1.87
N ALA A 93 -3.85 -1.73 2.93
CA ALA A 93 -2.83 -1.86 3.95
C ALA A 93 -1.52 -2.44 3.37
N LEU A 94 -1.61 -3.45 2.51
CA LEU A 94 -0.43 -4.02 1.84
C LEU A 94 0.24 -3.00 0.92
N LEU A 95 -0.53 -2.24 0.15
CA LEU A 95 -0.01 -1.17 -0.72
C LEU A 95 0.60 -0.03 0.11
N MET A 96 -0.02 0.39 1.20
CA MET A 96 0.54 1.35 2.16
C MET A 96 1.90 0.89 2.70
N LEU A 97 2.03 -0.38 3.10
CA LEU A 97 3.32 -0.96 3.53
C LEU A 97 4.36 -0.98 2.40
N HIS A 98 3.94 -1.24 1.17
CA HIS A 98 4.81 -1.21 0.00
C HIS A 98 5.36 0.20 -0.27
N TYR A 99 4.48 1.21 -0.31
CA TYR A 99 4.86 2.61 -0.56
C TYR A 99 5.64 3.22 0.59
N GLY A 100 5.28 2.91 1.84
CA GLY A 100 6.00 3.36 3.03
C GLY A 100 7.43 2.80 3.14
N ARG A 101 7.75 1.73 2.41
CA ARG A 101 9.13 1.20 2.31
C ARG A 101 9.93 1.86 1.19
N LEU A 102 9.27 2.26 0.11
CA LEU A 102 9.90 2.89 -1.05
C LEU A 102 10.24 4.37 -0.82
N TYR A 103 9.38 5.09 -0.09
CA TYR A 103 9.51 6.53 0.11
C TYR A 103 9.76 6.87 1.58
N THR A 104 10.76 7.70 1.83
CA THR A 104 11.08 8.25 3.17
C THR A 104 10.11 9.40 3.54
N TYR A 105 9.39 9.96 2.56
CA TYR A 105 8.40 11.03 2.71
C TYR A 105 6.99 10.52 2.31
N THR A 106 5.92 11.18 2.76
CA THR A 106 4.54 10.82 2.40
C THR A 106 4.31 10.97 0.91
N SER A 107 4.24 9.87 0.15
CA SER A 107 3.78 9.92 -1.24
C SER A 107 2.25 10.01 -1.30
N GLU A 108 1.71 10.66 -2.33
CA GLU A 108 0.26 10.85 -2.50
C GLU A 108 -0.49 9.52 -2.51
N GLU A 109 0.11 8.49 -3.09
CA GLU A 109 -0.45 7.13 -3.12
C GLU A 109 -0.54 6.53 -1.72
N ASN A 110 0.46 6.76 -0.88
CA ASN A 110 0.44 6.29 0.51
C ASN A 110 -0.68 6.96 1.32
N VAL A 111 -0.91 8.25 1.09
CA VAL A 111 -2.02 8.99 1.71
C VAL A 111 -3.36 8.43 1.22
N PHE A 112 -3.51 8.23 -0.09
CA PHE A 112 -4.70 7.64 -0.68
C PHE A 112 -5.03 6.28 -0.05
N PHE A 113 -4.08 5.33 -0.07
CA PHE A 113 -4.31 4.00 0.51
C PHE A 113 -4.54 4.03 2.02
N SER A 114 -3.91 4.96 2.75
CA SER A 114 -4.16 5.13 4.18
C SER A 114 -5.59 5.62 4.46
N ILE A 115 -6.10 6.57 3.67
CA ILE A 115 -7.49 7.07 3.79
C ILE A 115 -8.46 5.94 3.43
N THR A 116 -8.24 5.27 2.30
CA THR A 116 -9.10 4.17 1.86
C THR A 116 -9.11 3.03 2.88
N PHE A 117 -7.95 2.65 3.41
CA PHE A 117 -7.85 1.68 4.50
C PHE A 117 -8.67 2.12 5.72
N SER A 118 -8.50 3.37 6.16
CA SER A 118 -9.17 3.88 7.37
C SER A 118 -10.69 3.86 7.21
N LEU A 119 -11.20 4.33 6.07
CA LEU A 119 -12.63 4.33 5.77
C LEU A 119 -13.20 2.91 5.71
N SER A 120 -12.54 2.02 4.96
CA SER A 120 -12.99 0.63 4.85
C SER A 120 -12.90 -0.12 6.16
N PHE A 121 -11.87 0.14 6.97
CA PHE A 121 -11.73 -0.49 8.29
C PHE A 121 -12.80 0.01 9.28
N LEU A 122 -13.07 1.31 9.30
CA LEU A 122 -14.11 1.90 10.16
C LEU A 122 -15.51 1.42 9.79
N LEU A 123 -15.80 1.29 8.49
CA LEU A 123 -17.09 0.80 8.01
C LEU A 123 -17.21 -0.73 8.15
N GLY A 124 -16.12 -1.45 7.92
CA GLY A 124 -16.12 -2.92 7.88
C GLY A 124 -16.03 -3.60 9.24
N SER A 125 -15.28 -3.03 10.20
CA SER A 125 -15.05 -3.68 11.49
C SER A 125 -16.32 -3.88 12.34
N PRO A 126 -17.26 -2.92 12.45
CA PRO A 126 -18.50 -3.17 13.17
C PRO A 126 -19.36 -4.23 12.46
N CYS A 127 -19.40 -4.20 11.12
CA CYS A 127 -20.12 -5.19 10.32
C CYS A 127 -19.53 -6.60 10.49
N ALA A 128 -18.20 -6.72 10.57
CA ALA A 128 -17.51 -7.98 10.79
C ALA A 128 -17.79 -8.55 12.19
N LEU A 129 -17.73 -7.69 13.22
CA LEU A 129 -18.04 -8.07 14.59
C LEU A 129 -19.47 -8.58 14.71
N VAL A 130 -20.44 -7.79 14.25
CA VAL A 130 -21.86 -8.20 14.31
C VAL A 130 -22.12 -9.41 13.42
N GLY A 131 -21.52 -9.48 12.24
CA GLY A 131 -21.69 -10.60 11.32
C GLY A 131 -21.09 -11.93 11.82
N ALA A 132 -20.05 -11.88 12.64
CA ALA A 132 -19.41 -13.08 13.21
C ALA A 132 -20.09 -13.59 14.48
N PHE A 133 -20.65 -12.69 15.30
CA PHE A 133 -21.23 -13.03 16.60
C PHE A 133 -22.78 -12.97 16.65
N GLY A 134 -23.41 -12.46 15.59
CA GLY A 134 -24.86 -12.35 15.44
C GLY A 134 -25.50 -13.47 14.63
#